data_AF-A0A2X1RRZ4-F1
#
_entry.id   AF-A0A2X1RRZ4-F1
#
_cell.length_a   1.000
_cell.length_b   1.000
_cell.length_c   1.000
_cell.angle_alpha   90.00
_cell.angle_beta   90.00
_cell.angle_gamma   90.00
#
_symmetry.space_group_name_H-M   'P 1'
#
loop_
_entity.id
_entity.type
_entity.pdbx_description
1 polymer ?
#
loop_
_entity_poly.entity_id
_entity_poly.type
_entity_poly.pdbx_seq_one_letter_code
_entity_poly.pdbx_strand_id
1 'polypeptide(L)'
;MLNNEQVVEEICKVLGKAGYTVFVKDHPLQFGFRKREVMQKLAKLPYVVLVPYAAPATHLIKECPITVTFTGTIGFQSALAGACSIVSGAYYSDEQHFVHFHNLHDITLLPEKIAAFQKDKPQKISDAAIDSLLTNLLSASAPGDLFSFRRFDRNQPQHVEKPQRWLSH
;
A
#
# COMPACT_ATOMS: atom_id res chain seq x y z
N MET A 1 -14.45 -10.40 -2.11
CA MET A 1 -13.31 -9.53 -2.48
C MET A 1 -13.85 -8.20 -2.94
N LEU A 2 -13.31 -7.08 -2.45
CA LEU A 2 -13.68 -5.75 -2.96
C LEU A 2 -13.29 -5.64 -4.44
N ASN A 3 -14.12 -4.97 -5.25
CA ASN A 3 -13.74 -4.65 -6.62
C ASN A 3 -12.69 -3.53 -6.60
N ASN A 4 -11.46 -3.83 -7.01
CA ASN A 4 -10.35 -2.87 -7.02
C ASN A 4 -10.69 -1.60 -7.80
N GLU A 5 -11.46 -1.69 -8.88
CA GLU A 5 -11.88 -0.53 -9.70
C GLU A 5 -12.79 0.41 -8.89
N GLN A 6 -13.78 -0.16 -8.20
CA GLN A 6 -14.72 0.59 -7.36
C GLN A 6 -13.99 1.22 -6.16
N VAL A 7 -13.07 0.48 -5.53
CA VAL A 7 -12.30 0.99 -4.40
C VAL A 7 -11.44 2.19 -4.81
N VAL A 8 -10.74 2.12 -5.94
CA VAL A 8 -9.92 3.23 -6.42
C VAL A 8 -10.80 4.46 -6.69
N GLU A 9 -11.96 4.27 -7.32
CA GLU A 9 -12.89 5.36 -7.59
C GLU A 9 -13.40 6.02 -6.29
N GLU A 10 -13.79 5.23 -5.30
CA GLU A 10 -14.29 5.76 -4.02
C GLU A 10 -13.19 6.47 -3.22
N ILE A 11 -11.97 5.94 -3.19
CA ILE A 11 -10.82 6.60 -2.56
C ILE A 11 -10.55 7.95 -3.23
N CYS A 12 -10.54 8.01 -4.57
CA CYS A 12 -10.35 9.26 -5.29
C CYS A 12 -11.43 10.28 -4.91
N LYS A 13 -12.70 9.86 -4.87
CA LYS A 13 -13.82 10.75 -4.51
C LYS A 13 -13.72 11.27 -3.09
N VAL A 14 -13.46 10.40 -2.11
CA VAL A 14 -13.41 10.78 -0.70
C VAL A 14 -12.24 11.73 -0.44
N LEU A 15 -11.04 11.39 -0.92
CA LEU A 15 -9.87 12.25 -0.72
C LEU A 15 -9.99 13.55 -1.52
N GLY A 16 -10.48 13.49 -2.76
CA GLY A 16 -10.72 14.68 -3.56
C GLY A 16 -11.68 15.67 -2.92
N LYS A 17 -12.80 15.19 -2.37
CA LYS A 17 -13.76 16.02 -1.62
C LYS A 17 -13.17 16.61 -0.35
N ALA A 18 -12.18 15.94 0.25
CA ALA A 18 -11.44 16.44 1.40
C ALA A 18 -10.30 17.41 1.02
N GLY A 19 -10.18 17.79 -0.25
CA GLY A 19 -9.23 18.80 -0.73
C GLY A 19 -7.87 18.25 -1.21
N TYR A 20 -7.71 16.93 -1.28
CA TYR A 20 -6.47 16.32 -1.78
C TYR A 20 -6.43 16.28 -3.30
N THR A 21 -5.24 16.47 -3.88
CA THR A 21 -4.96 16.04 -5.26
C THR A 21 -4.51 14.58 -5.24
N VAL A 22 -5.13 13.74 -6.06
CA VAL A 22 -4.92 12.30 -6.08
C VAL A 22 -4.20 11.89 -7.36
N PHE A 23 -2.95 11.44 -7.20
CA PHE A 23 -2.16 10.87 -8.29
C PHE A 23 -2.47 9.37 -8.41
N VAL A 24 -3.08 8.96 -9.51
CA VAL A 24 -3.39 7.55 -9.78
C VAL A 24 -2.32 6.99 -10.71
N LYS A 25 -1.64 5.93 -10.25
CA LYS A 25 -0.57 5.27 -10.97
C LYS A 25 -0.77 3.76 -10.94
N ASP A 26 -0.66 3.13 -12.11
CA ASP A 26 -0.63 1.68 -12.24
C ASP A 26 0.79 1.13 -12.40
N HIS A 27 0.93 -0.17 -12.12
CA HIS A 27 2.18 -0.89 -12.35
C HIS A 27 2.48 -0.96 -13.87
N PRO A 28 3.74 -0.85 -14.32
CA PRO A 28 4.07 -0.93 -15.75
C PRO A 28 3.52 -2.18 -16.45
N LEU A 29 3.56 -3.33 -15.77
CA LEU A 29 3.02 -4.61 -16.28
C LEU A 29 1.48 -4.64 -16.40
N GLN A 30 0.77 -3.63 -15.89
CA GLN A 30 -0.68 -3.49 -16.03
C GLN A 30 -1.07 -2.65 -17.25
N PHE A 31 -0.09 -2.18 -18.02
CA PHE A 31 -0.36 -1.48 -19.27
C PHE A 31 -1.19 -2.36 -20.22
N GLY A 32 -2.35 -1.84 -20.66
CA GLY A 32 -3.28 -2.55 -21.53
C GLY A 32 -4.23 -3.53 -20.81
N PHE A 33 -4.05 -3.80 -19.51
CA PHE A 33 -4.92 -4.72 -18.76
C PHE A 33 -6.06 -4.01 -18.02
N ARG A 34 -5.84 -2.77 -17.57
CA ARG A 34 -6.91 -2.00 -16.92
C ARG A 34 -7.95 -1.53 -17.93
N LYS A 35 -9.22 -1.69 -17.59
CA LYS A 35 -10.35 -1.19 -18.39
C LYS A 35 -10.21 0.29 -18.65
N ARG A 36 -10.28 0.65 -19.94
CA ARG A 36 -10.18 2.04 -20.41
C ARG A 36 -11.26 2.92 -19.76
N GLU A 37 -12.45 2.37 -19.56
CA GLU A 37 -13.61 3.06 -18.99
C GLU A 37 -13.32 3.54 -17.56
N VAL A 38 -12.57 2.77 -16.77
CA VAL A 38 -12.19 3.15 -15.40
C VAL A 38 -11.26 4.35 -15.44
N MET A 39 -10.21 4.32 -16.27
CA MET A 39 -9.30 5.44 -16.40
C MET A 39 -10.00 6.70 -16.92
N GLN A 40 -10.93 6.55 -17.87
CA GLN A 40 -11.73 7.66 -18.38
C GLN A 40 -12.67 8.26 -17.32
N LYS A 41 -13.24 7.44 -16.43
CA LYS A 41 -14.03 7.94 -15.30
C LYS A 41 -13.17 8.72 -14.32
N LEU A 42 -12.02 8.17 -13.95
CA LEU A 42 -11.08 8.82 -13.04
C LEU A 42 -10.56 10.15 -13.60
N ALA A 43 -10.23 10.21 -14.90
CA ALA A 43 -9.76 11.43 -15.57
C ALA A 43 -10.78 12.58 -15.59
N LYS A 44 -12.08 12.30 -15.36
CA LYS A 44 -13.13 13.34 -15.28
C LYS A 44 -13.21 13.98 -13.90
N LEU A 45 -12.56 13.41 -12.89
CA LEU A 45 -12.55 13.95 -11.54
C LEU A 45 -11.53 15.10 -11.47
N PRO A 46 -11.92 16.32 -11.04
CA PRO A 46 -11.06 17.51 -11.13
C PRO A 46 -9.83 17.46 -10.21
N TYR A 47 -9.84 16.57 -9.23
CA TYR A 47 -8.77 16.36 -8.26
C TYR A 47 -7.92 15.12 -8.57
N VAL A 48 -8.12 14.48 -9.74
CA VAL A 48 -7.34 13.29 -10.14
C VAL A 48 -6.35 13.62 -11.24
N VAL A 49 -5.11 13.17 -11.06
CA VAL A 49 -4.06 13.21 -12.08
C VAL A 49 -3.65 11.77 -12.40
N LEU A 50 -3.85 11.35 -13.64
CA LEU A 50 -3.38 10.05 -14.11
C LEU A 50 -1.88 10.14 -14.44
N VAL A 51 -1.08 9.31 -13.76
CA VAL A 51 0.37 9.28 -13.96
C VAL A 51 0.73 8.25 -15.05
N PRO A 52 1.63 8.57 -15.99
CA PRO A 52 2.11 7.61 -16.97
C PRO A 52 2.65 6.33 -16.33
N TYR A 53 2.32 5.17 -16.91
CA TYR A 53 2.75 3.85 -16.45
C TYR A 53 4.29 3.73 -16.32
N ALA A 54 5.02 4.36 -17.25
CA ALA A 54 6.48 4.31 -17.29
C ALA A 54 7.18 5.22 -16.27
N ALA A 55 6.45 6.14 -15.61
CA ALA A 55 7.05 6.97 -14.58
C ALA A 55 7.57 6.07 -13.43
N PRO A 56 8.67 6.40 -12.73
CA PRO A 56 9.05 5.70 -11.51
C PRO A 56 8.07 5.97 -10.36
N ALA A 57 7.66 4.94 -9.61
CA ALA A 57 6.81 5.13 -8.41
C ALA A 57 7.56 5.90 -7.31
N THR A 58 8.86 5.66 -7.20
CA THR A 58 9.76 6.24 -6.18
C THR A 58 9.81 7.76 -6.23
N HIS A 59 9.65 8.37 -7.40
CA HIS A 59 9.58 9.83 -7.52
C HIS A 59 8.28 10.40 -6.93
N LEU A 60 7.16 9.69 -7.09
CA LEU A 60 5.89 10.11 -6.48
C LEU A 60 5.94 9.99 -4.96
N ILE A 61 6.50 8.90 -4.44
CA ILE A 61 6.54 8.65 -2.99
C ILE A 61 7.29 9.77 -2.25
N LYS A 62 8.34 10.34 -2.85
CA LYS A 62 9.11 11.44 -2.26
C LYS A 62 8.30 12.73 -2.13
N GLU A 63 7.38 12.96 -3.06
CA GLU A 63 6.59 14.20 -3.14
C GLU A 63 5.18 14.03 -2.55
N CYS A 64 4.73 12.79 -2.32
CA CYS A 64 3.41 12.46 -1.79
C CYS A 64 3.50 12.09 -0.30
N PRO A 65 2.99 12.93 0.62
CA PRO A 65 3.00 12.63 2.06
C PRO A 65 2.02 11.51 2.46
N ILE A 66 1.16 11.09 1.53
CA ILE A 66 0.15 10.04 1.71
C ILE A 66 0.20 9.11 0.50
N THR A 67 0.19 7.81 0.74
CA THR A 67 0.11 6.79 -0.31
C THR A 67 -0.99 5.81 -0.01
N VAL A 68 -1.74 5.39 -1.02
CA VAL A 68 -2.74 4.32 -0.92
C VAL A 68 -2.25 3.13 -1.74
N THR A 69 -2.24 1.93 -1.17
CA THR A 69 -1.87 0.71 -1.88
C THR A 69 -2.69 -0.47 -1.38
N PHE A 70 -2.97 -1.46 -2.23
CA PHE A 70 -3.57 -2.72 -1.78
C PHE A 70 -2.47 -3.62 -1.19
N THR A 71 -1.85 -4.45 -2.04
CA THR A 71 -0.81 -5.41 -1.64
C THR A 71 0.58 -5.11 -2.22
N GLY A 72 0.70 -4.07 -3.06
CA GLY A 72 1.98 -3.68 -3.66
C GLY A 72 3.00 -3.20 -2.62
N THR A 73 4.29 -3.30 -2.90
CA THR A 73 5.38 -2.93 -1.97
C THR A 73 5.58 -1.41 -1.82
N ILE A 74 4.88 -0.60 -2.61
CA ILE A 74 4.91 0.87 -2.53
C ILE A 74 4.47 1.36 -1.15
N GLY A 75 3.44 0.72 -0.55
CA GLY A 75 3.01 1.06 0.81
C GLY A 75 4.13 0.88 1.84
N PHE A 76 4.88 -0.23 1.75
CA PHE A 76 6.03 -0.46 2.62
C PHE A 76 7.12 0.61 2.45
N GLN A 77 7.50 0.91 1.20
CA GLN A 77 8.50 1.93 0.90
C GLN A 77 8.09 3.32 1.40
N SER A 78 6.80 3.65 1.28
CA SER A 78 6.22 4.90 1.79
C SER A 78 6.26 4.98 3.31
N ALA A 79 5.89 3.90 4.02
CA ALA A 79 5.96 3.84 5.47
C ALA A 79 7.40 4.01 5.98
N LEU A 80 8.39 3.38 5.33
CA LEU A 80 9.81 3.57 5.64
C LEU A 80 10.31 5.00 5.40
N ALA A 81 9.71 5.71 4.44
CA ALA A 81 9.99 7.13 4.20
C ALA A 81 9.32 8.07 5.22
N GLY A 82 8.55 7.52 6.19
CA GLY A 82 7.83 8.30 7.20
C GLY A 82 6.47 8.84 6.74
N ALA A 83 6.04 8.53 5.52
CA ALA A 83 4.76 8.98 4.98
C ALA A 83 3.57 8.20 5.56
N CYS A 84 2.37 8.76 5.38
CA CYS A 84 1.11 8.10 5.72
C CYS A 84 0.78 7.03 4.67
N SER A 85 1.10 5.76 4.98
CA SER A 85 0.80 4.64 4.10
C SER A 85 -0.54 4.00 4.47
N ILE A 86 -1.52 4.14 3.58
CA ILE A 86 -2.84 3.55 3.67
C ILE A 86 -2.85 2.23 2.89
N VAL A 87 -3.27 1.14 3.55
CA VAL A 87 -3.19 -0.21 2.99
C VAL A 87 -4.45 -1.04 3.18
N SER A 88 -4.62 -2.06 2.33
CA SER A 88 -5.64 -3.10 2.49
C SER A 88 -5.08 -4.47 2.16
N GLY A 89 -4.98 -5.33 3.17
CA GLY A 89 -4.51 -6.70 3.02
C GLY A 89 -3.01 -6.84 2.73
N ALA A 90 -2.20 -5.82 3.00
CA ALA A 90 -0.76 -5.90 2.87
C ALA A 90 -0.16 -6.85 3.93
N TYR A 91 0.70 -7.77 3.51
CA TYR A 91 1.27 -8.77 4.42
C TYR A 91 2.29 -8.17 5.40
N TYR A 92 2.93 -7.06 5.01
CA TYR A 92 4.00 -6.36 5.72
C TYR A 92 3.51 -5.27 6.69
N SER A 93 2.21 -5.00 6.75
CA SER A 93 1.66 -3.87 7.50
C SER A 93 1.23 -4.26 8.93
N ASP A 94 1.44 -3.34 9.87
CA ASP A 94 0.95 -3.37 11.24
C ASP A 94 -0.01 -2.18 11.52
N GLU A 95 -0.66 -2.16 12.68
CA GLU A 95 -1.61 -1.10 13.07
C GLU A 95 -0.93 0.19 13.54
N GLN A 96 0.36 0.16 13.86
CA GLN A 96 1.08 1.30 14.43
C GLN A 96 1.60 2.24 13.34
N HIS A 97 2.01 1.69 12.20
CA HIS A 97 2.73 2.43 11.17
C HIS A 97 1.90 2.66 9.91
N PHE A 98 0.75 2.01 9.77
CA PHE A 98 -0.12 2.07 8.59
C PHE A 98 -1.55 2.45 8.96
N VAL A 99 -2.25 3.04 8.01
CA VAL A 99 -3.70 3.25 8.08
C VAL A 99 -4.39 2.14 7.31
N HIS A 100 -5.24 1.35 7.97
CA HIS A 100 -5.93 0.23 7.32
C HIS A 100 -7.34 0.58 6.87
N PHE A 101 -7.72 -0.01 5.73
CA PHE A 101 -9.10 -0.12 5.28
C PHE A 101 -9.41 -1.55 4.81
N HIS A 102 -10.58 -2.06 5.19
CA HIS A 102 -11.02 -3.42 4.89
C HIS A 102 -12.30 -3.45 4.07
N ASN A 103 -13.07 -2.36 4.07
CA ASN A 103 -14.34 -2.26 3.39
C ASN A 103 -14.59 -0.83 2.84
N LEU A 104 -15.67 -0.64 2.10
CA LEU A 104 -16.01 0.68 1.52
C LEU A 104 -16.37 1.73 2.58
N HIS A 105 -16.90 1.32 3.74
CA HIS A 105 -17.20 2.24 4.82
C HIS A 105 -15.91 2.82 5.43
N ASP A 106 -14.86 2.01 5.59
CA ASP A 106 -13.56 2.48 6.07
C ASP A 106 -12.96 3.55 5.15
N ILE A 107 -13.23 3.48 3.84
CA ILE A 107 -12.78 4.48 2.85
C ILE A 107 -13.37 5.86 3.19
N THR A 108 -14.64 5.91 3.63
CA THR A 108 -15.31 7.18 3.98
C THR A 108 -14.66 7.88 5.16
N LEU A 109 -13.97 7.12 6.01
CA LEU A 109 -13.27 7.61 7.21
C LEU A 109 -11.79 7.96 6.95
N LEU A 110 -11.28 7.76 5.72
CA LEU A 110 -9.86 8.01 5.43
C LEU A 110 -9.40 9.44 5.73
N PRO A 111 -10.15 10.51 5.40
CA PRO A 111 -9.69 11.87 5.71
C PRO A 111 -9.42 12.07 7.21
N GLU A 112 -10.28 11.55 8.07
CA GLU A 112 -10.14 11.63 9.53
C GLU A 112 -8.97 10.77 10.01
N LYS A 113 -8.84 9.54 9.51
CA LYS A 113 -7.72 8.64 9.83
C LYS A 113 -6.37 9.24 9.42
N ILE A 114 -6.30 9.88 8.25
CA ILE A 114 -5.10 10.58 7.77
C ILE A 114 -4.74 11.73 8.71
N ALA A 115 -5.72 12.57 9.06
CA ALA A 115 -5.50 13.71 9.94
C ALA A 115 -5.02 13.27 11.34
N ALA A 116 -5.61 12.22 11.91
CA ALA A 116 -5.17 11.64 13.17
C ALA A 116 -3.73 11.11 13.07
N PHE A 117 -3.43 10.34 12.02
CA PHE A 117 -2.09 9.79 11.79
C PHE A 117 -1.01 10.87 11.65
N GLN A 118 -1.31 11.95 10.93
CA GLN A 118 -0.38 13.06 10.72
C GLN A 118 -0.16 13.90 11.99
N LYS A 119 -1.14 13.94 12.90
CA LYS A 119 -1.03 14.65 14.18
C LYS A 119 -0.07 13.96 15.15
N ASP A 120 -0.06 12.63 15.13
CA ASP A 120 0.62 11.82 16.15
C ASP A 120 2.03 11.35 15.74
N LYS A 121 2.45 11.52 14.47
CA LYS A 121 3.76 11.05 14.00
C LYS A 121 4.87 12.13 14.02
N PRO A 122 6.09 11.79 14.47
CA PRO A 122 7.28 12.58 14.19
C PRO A 122 7.62 12.55 12.68
N GLN A 123 8.16 13.65 12.15
CA GLN A 123 8.56 13.80 10.74
C GLN A 123 9.59 12.76 10.23
N LYS A 124 10.20 11.99 11.14
CA LYS A 124 11.17 10.94 10.83
C LYS A 124 10.79 9.67 11.59
N ILE A 125 10.66 8.55 10.87
CA ILE A 125 10.52 7.23 11.47
C ILE A 125 11.80 6.89 12.26
N SER A 126 11.66 6.30 13.45
CA SER A 126 12.81 5.91 14.27
C SER A 126 13.46 4.63 13.73
N ASP A 127 14.75 4.44 13.99
CA ASP A 127 15.45 3.21 13.60
C ASP A 127 14.78 1.97 14.20
N ALA A 128 14.28 2.06 15.45
CA ALA A 128 13.51 0.98 16.07
C ALA A 128 12.20 0.65 15.34
N ALA A 129 11.52 1.65 14.76
CA ALA A 129 10.33 1.42 13.95
C ALA A 129 10.69 0.80 12.60
N ILE A 130 11.81 1.19 11.98
CA ILE A 130 12.33 0.53 10.77
C ILE A 130 12.64 -0.94 11.07
N ASP A 131 13.34 -1.23 12.18
CA ASP A 131 13.68 -2.59 12.59
C ASP A 131 12.43 -3.44 12.83
N SER A 132 11.38 -2.87 13.44
CA SER A 132 10.10 -3.54 13.63
C SER A 132 9.41 -3.88 12.30
N LEU A 133 9.39 -2.92 11.36
CA LEU A 133 8.82 -3.11 10.02
C LEU A 133 9.58 -4.17 9.22
N LEU A 134 10.92 -4.15 9.27
CA LEU A 134 11.77 -5.15 8.63
C LEU A 134 11.58 -6.53 9.27
N THR A 135 11.48 -6.60 10.59
CA THR A 135 11.21 -7.85 11.31
C THR A 135 9.87 -8.42 10.88
N ASN A 136 8.82 -7.61 10.77
CA ASN A 136 7.50 -8.06 10.29
C ASN A 136 7.57 -8.57 8.85
N LEU A 137 8.28 -7.88 7.96
CA LEU A 137 8.48 -8.30 6.57
C LEU A 137 9.24 -9.63 6.48
N LEU A 138 10.37 -9.74 7.18
CA LEU A 138 11.20 -10.93 7.21
C LEU A 138 10.48 -12.10 7.88
N SER A 139 9.63 -11.81 8.86
CA SER A 139 8.79 -12.83 9.50
C SER A 139 7.87 -13.50 8.49
N ALA A 140 7.49 -12.84 7.40
CA ALA A 140 6.68 -13.38 6.32
C ALA A 140 7.46 -14.21 5.28
N SER A 141 8.78 -14.35 5.44
CA SER A 141 9.63 -15.01 4.45
C SER A 141 9.75 -16.52 4.69
N ALA A 142 9.88 -17.29 3.61
CA ALA A 142 10.12 -18.73 3.64
C ALA A 142 11.46 -19.07 2.96
N PRO A 143 12.19 -20.09 3.45
CA PRO A 143 13.44 -20.52 2.82
C PRO A 143 13.18 -21.12 1.43
N GLY A 144 13.92 -20.66 0.42
CA GLY A 144 13.80 -21.16 -0.96
C GLY A 144 14.50 -20.27 -1.97
N ASP A 145 14.73 -20.82 -3.17
CA ASP A 145 15.18 -20.03 -4.32
C ASP A 145 13.96 -19.53 -5.10
N LEU A 146 13.74 -18.21 -5.15
CA LEU A 146 12.61 -17.61 -5.86
C LEU A 146 12.64 -17.85 -7.38
N PHE A 147 13.80 -18.10 -7.97
CA PHE A 147 13.93 -18.30 -9.42
C PHE A 147 13.79 -19.77 -9.82
N SER A 148 14.34 -20.69 -9.03
CA SER A 148 14.27 -22.13 -9.33
C SER A 148 13.18 -22.88 -8.57
N PHE A 149 12.52 -22.22 -7.60
CA PHE A 149 11.60 -22.83 -6.62
C PHE A 149 12.20 -24.03 -5.85
N ARG A 150 13.52 -24.22 -5.93
CA ARG A 150 14.19 -25.30 -5.19
C ARG A 150 13.99 -25.04 -3.69
N ARG A 151 13.58 -26.10 -2.98
CA ARG A 151 13.24 -26.12 -1.55
C ARG A 151 11.90 -25.46 -1.18
N PHE A 152 11.15 -24.91 -2.15
CA PHE A 152 9.76 -24.51 -1.91
C PHE A 152 8.84 -25.74 -2.01
N ASP A 153 7.97 -25.92 -1.02
CA ASP A 153 7.01 -27.03 -0.95
C ASP A 153 5.66 -26.49 -0.50
N ARG A 154 4.67 -26.53 -1.40
CA ARG A 154 3.30 -26.03 -1.15
C ARG A 154 2.56 -26.84 -0.08
N ASN A 155 3.00 -28.05 0.22
CA ASN A 155 2.40 -28.87 1.28
C ASN A 155 3.03 -28.59 2.65
N GLN A 156 4.09 -27.78 2.73
CA GLN A 156 4.69 -27.36 3.99
C GLN A 156 4.02 -26.06 4.47
N PRO A 157 3.33 -26.07 5.62
CA PRO A 157 2.64 -24.89 6.14
C PRO A 157 3.56 -23.68 6.29
N GLN A 158 4.81 -23.88 6.73
CA GLN A 158 5.83 -22.82 6.86
C GLN A 158 6.21 -22.10 5.55
N HIS A 159 5.88 -22.67 4.39
CA HIS A 159 6.14 -22.06 3.07
C HIS A 159 4.90 -21.36 2.49
N VAL A 160 3.72 -21.55 3.10
CA VAL A 160 2.42 -21.09 2.58
C VAL A 160 1.70 -20.16 3.57
N GLU A 161 1.88 -20.37 4.87
CA GLU A 161 1.27 -19.57 5.94
C GLU A 161 2.19 -18.43 6.37
N LYS A 162 1.61 -17.30 6.82
CA LYS A 162 2.37 -16.25 7.50
C LYS A 162 3.08 -16.89 8.70
N PRO A 163 4.42 -16.91 8.76
CA PRO A 163 5.15 -17.50 9.87
C PRO A 163 4.78 -16.78 11.16
N GLN A 164 4.22 -17.54 12.10
CA GLN A 164 3.97 -17.05 13.44
C GLN A 164 5.32 -16.97 14.18
N ARG A 165 5.89 -15.76 14.25
CA ARG A 165 7.02 -15.34 15.09
C ARG A 165 8.29 -16.18 14.97
N TRP A 166 9.26 -15.66 14.23
CA TRP A 166 10.68 -16.02 14.35
C TRP A 166 11.41 -15.12 15.33
N LEU A 167 11.05 -15.12 16.62
CA LEU A 167 11.89 -14.47 17.65
C LEU A 167 11.74 -15.21 18.98
N SER A 168 12.60 -16.21 19.16
CA SER A 168 12.94 -16.76 20.48
C SER A 168 14.41 -17.13 20.48
N HIS A 169 15.31 -16.14 20.43
CA HIS A 169 16.70 -16.22 20.89
C HIS A 169 17.02 -14.92 21.63
#